data_AF-A0A952H682-F1
#
_entry.id   AF-A0A952H682-F1
#
_cell.length_a   1.000
_cell.length_b   1.000
_cell.length_c   1.000
_cell.angle_alpha   90.00
_cell.angle_beta   90.00
_cell.angle_gamma   90.00
#
_symmetry.space_group_name_H-M   'P 1'
#
loop_
_entity.id
_entity.type
_entity.pdbx_description
1 polymer ?
#
loop_
_entity_poly.entity_id
_entity_poly.type
_entity_poly.pdbx_seq_one_letter_code
_entity_poly.pdbx_strand_id
1 'polypeptide(L)'
;MNALPLVRASGMDVVAFGRSDHEHESFYLIRAFAGREQLVTQQDAFYGSDAWRNGPRQGLVDCLDDYLNTLLWLPDDAVDAIRANNGLAV
;
A
#
# COMPACT_ATOMS: atom_id res chain seq x y z
N MET A 1 -7.94 0.72 -11.82
CA MET A 1 -7.51 1.25 -10.52
C MET A 1 -8.58 1.01 -9.44
N ASN A 2 -8.82 -0.24 -9.02
CA ASN A 2 -9.90 -0.57 -8.07
C ASN A 2 -9.40 -1.11 -6.71
N ALA A 3 -8.09 -1.31 -6.57
CA ALA A 3 -7.47 -1.84 -5.34
C ALA A 3 -7.36 -0.79 -4.22
N LEU A 4 -7.08 0.47 -4.57
CA LEU A 4 -6.83 1.52 -3.58
C LEU A 4 -8.04 1.85 -2.68
N PRO A 5 -9.28 1.97 -3.21
CA PRO A 5 -10.46 2.14 -2.36
C PRO A 5 -10.63 0.99 -1.36
N LEU A 6 -10.29 -0.24 -1.77
CA LEU A 6 -10.37 -1.42 -0.90
C LEU A 6 -9.32 -1.38 0.21
N VAL A 7 -8.08 -0.97 -0.10
CA VAL A 7 -7.01 -0.78 0.90
C VAL A 7 -7.41 0.30 1.92
N ARG A 8 -8.02 1.40 1.47
CA ARG A 8 -8.52 2.44 2.37
C ARG A 8 -9.67 1.92 3.24
N ALA A 9 -10.59 1.17 2.66
CA ALA A 9 -11.73 0.59 3.38
C ALA A 9 -11.30 -0.46 4.42
N SER A 10 -10.13 -1.07 4.28
CA SER A 10 -9.62 -2.05 5.26
C SER A 10 -9.05 -1.43 6.53
N GLY A 11 -8.98 -0.09 6.61
CA GLY A 11 -8.45 0.62 7.77
C GLY A 11 -6.91 0.56 7.90
N MET A 12 -6.20 0.22 6.83
CA MET A 12 -4.74 0.38 6.79
C MET A 12 -4.39 1.86 6.65
N ASP A 13 -3.36 2.32 7.38
CA ASP A 13 -2.86 3.68 7.25
C ASP A 13 -2.05 3.82 5.95
N VAL A 14 -2.66 4.41 4.93
CA VAL A 14 -2.02 4.70 3.65
C VAL A 14 -1.29 6.04 3.75
N VAL A 15 0.04 5.98 3.77
CA VAL A 15 0.93 7.14 3.92
C VAL A 15 1.13 7.85 2.58
N ALA A 16 1.39 7.09 1.52
CA ALA A 16 1.58 7.61 0.18
C ALA A 16 1.32 6.52 -0.87
N PHE A 17 0.88 6.91 -2.07
CA PHE A 17 0.84 6.04 -3.22
C PHE A 17 0.96 6.86 -4.50
N GLY A 18 1.46 6.27 -5.58
CA GLY A 18 1.56 6.97 -6.84
C GLY A 18 2.34 6.19 -7.89
N ARG A 19 2.52 6.83 -9.05
CA ARG A 19 3.49 6.40 -10.04
C ARG A 19 4.87 6.89 -9.61
N SER A 20 5.88 6.04 -9.71
CA SER A 20 7.27 6.42 -9.51
C SER A 20 7.79 7.09 -10.78
N ASP A 21 8.57 8.16 -10.64
CA ASP A 21 9.27 8.83 -11.75
C ASP A 21 10.53 8.06 -12.20
N HIS A 22 10.52 6.73 -12.05
CA HIS A 22 11.61 5.87 -12.48
C HIS A 22 11.45 5.53 -13.97
N GLU A 23 12.54 5.10 -14.62
CA GLU A 23 12.58 4.85 -16.07
C GLU A 23 11.56 3.80 -16.57
N HIS A 24 11.01 2.97 -15.67
CA HIS A 24 9.95 1.99 -15.93
C HIS A 24 8.62 2.41 -15.29
N GLU A 25 7.49 2.07 -15.92
CA GLU A 25 6.14 2.27 -15.38
C GLU A 25 5.94 1.53 -14.06
N SER A 26 6.36 2.16 -12.98
CA SER A 26 6.37 1.59 -11.63
C SER A 26 5.39 2.34 -10.76
N PHE A 27 4.70 1.61 -9.88
CA PHE A 27 3.78 2.19 -8.91
C PHE A 27 4.24 1.81 -7.50
N TYR A 28 3.99 2.70 -6.54
CA TYR A 28 4.32 2.46 -5.15
C TYR A 28 3.10 2.66 -4.24
N LEU A 29 3.11 1.93 -3.12
CA LEU A 29 2.17 2.05 -2.02
C LEU A 29 2.95 1.95 -0.72
N ILE A 30 2.91 3.01 0.08
CA ILE A 30 3.51 3.11 1.41
C ILE A 30 2.41 3.09 2.45
N ARG A 31 2.56 2.20 3.43
CA ARG A 31 1.62 2.02 4.54
C ARG A 31 2.39 2.07 5.85
N ALA A 32 1.80 2.69 6.86
CA ALA A 32 2.34 2.70 8.22
C ALA A 32 1.58 1.71 9.11
N PHE A 33 2.33 1.13 10.06
CA PHE A 33 1.81 0.22 11.06
C PHE A 33 2.53 0.53 12.37
N ALA A 34 1.81 0.52 13.49
CA ALA A 34 2.37 0.75 14.82
C ALA A 34 3.35 -0.35 15.26
N GLY A 35 3.32 -1.52 14.60
CA GLY A 35 4.24 -2.60 14.86
C GLY A 35 4.02 -3.83 13.97
N ARG A 36 4.87 -4.83 14.17
CA ARG A 36 4.88 -6.05 13.34
C ARG A 36 3.63 -6.91 13.52
N GLU A 37 3.05 -6.95 14.72
CA GLU A 37 1.81 -7.68 14.98
C GLU A 37 0.63 -7.08 14.21
N GLN A 38 0.50 -5.74 14.22
CA GLN A 38 -0.53 -5.03 13.47
C GLN A 38 -0.34 -5.23 11.96
N LEU A 39 0.90 -5.15 11.46
CA LEU A 39 1.24 -5.43 10.07
C LEU A 39 0.75 -6.81 9.62
N VAL A 40 1.03 -7.86 10.39
CA VAL A 40 0.60 -9.23 10.06
C VAL A 40 -0.92 -9.34 10.09
N THR A 41 -1.54 -8.89 11.18
CA THR A 41 -3.00 -8.97 11.38
C THR A 41 -3.76 -8.26 10.26
N GLN A 42 -3.37 -7.03 9.92
CA GLN A 42 -4.06 -6.26 8.88
C GLN A 42 -3.82 -6.79 7.48
N GLN A 43 -2.61 -7.25 7.16
CA GLN A 43 -2.32 -7.84 5.86
C GLN A 43 -3.02 -9.18 5.66
N ASP A 44 -3.04 -10.04 6.68
CA ASP A 44 -3.72 -11.33 6.61
C ASP A 44 -5.23 -11.14 6.45
N ALA A 45 -5.83 -10.21 7.19
CA ALA A 45 -7.24 -9.86 7.05
C ALA A 45 -7.56 -9.32 5.64
N PHE A 46 -6.73 -8.42 5.12
CA PHE A 46 -6.97 -7.79 3.82
C PHE A 46 -6.75 -8.76 2.66
N TYR A 47 -5.56 -9.35 2.54
CA TYR A 47 -5.23 -10.26 1.45
C TYR A 47 -5.96 -11.61 1.56
N GLY A 48 -6.44 -11.95 2.76
CA GLY A 48 -7.31 -13.08 3.01
C GLY A 48 -8.78 -12.84 2.63
N SER A 49 -9.23 -11.59 2.51
CA SER A 49 -10.64 -11.26 2.28
C SER A 49 -11.14 -11.68 0.90
N ASP A 50 -12.42 -12.06 0.83
CA ASP A 50 -13.11 -12.32 -0.45
C ASP A 50 -13.15 -11.09 -1.35
N ALA A 51 -13.28 -9.91 -0.74
CA ALA A 51 -13.29 -8.65 -1.47
C ALA A 51 -11.97 -8.39 -2.23
N TRP A 52 -10.82 -8.83 -1.68
CA TRP A 52 -9.55 -8.80 -2.40
C TRP A 52 -9.46 -9.94 -3.41
N ARG A 53 -9.69 -11.18 -2.96
CA ARG A 53 -9.50 -12.40 -3.76
C ARG A 53 -10.36 -12.46 -5.01
N ASN A 54 -11.64 -12.12 -4.87
CA ASN A 54 -12.62 -12.13 -5.97
C ASN A 54 -12.77 -10.74 -6.63
N GLY A 55 -12.09 -9.72 -6.08
CA GLY A 55 -12.11 -8.37 -6.60
C GLY A 55 -10.88 -8.08 -7.47
N PRO A 56 -10.09 -7.03 -7.15
CA PRO A 56 -9.09 -6.51 -8.07
C PRO A 56 -7.81 -7.36 -8.16
N ARG A 57 -7.66 -8.42 -7.34
CA ARG A 57 -6.41 -9.18 -7.24
C ARG A 57 -5.92 -9.68 -8.60
N GLN A 58 -6.76 -10.37 -9.37
CA GLN A 58 -6.31 -11.00 -10.61
C GLN A 58 -5.88 -9.96 -11.64
N GLY A 59 -6.74 -8.98 -11.92
CA GLY A 59 -6.41 -7.90 -12.86
C GLY A 59 -5.26 -7.00 -12.42
N LEU A 60 -4.89 -6.98 -11.12
CA LEU A 60 -3.68 -6.31 -10.67
C LEU A 60 -2.44 -7.17 -10.88
N VAL A 61 -2.50 -8.46 -10.51
CA VAL A 61 -1.38 -9.41 -10.70
C VAL A 61 -1.06 -9.59 -12.18
N ASP A 62 -2.06 -9.61 -13.05
CA ASP A 62 -1.87 -9.74 -14.50
C ASP A 62 -1.15 -8.54 -15.13
N CYS A 63 -1.09 -7.40 -14.44
CA CYS A 63 -0.39 -6.20 -14.89
C CYS A 63 0.99 -6.01 -14.26
N LEU A 64 1.43 -6.91 -13.37
CA LEU A 64 2.72 -6.80 -12.69
C LEU A 64 3.73 -7.74 -13.34
N ASP A 65 4.77 -7.15 -13.94
CA ASP A 65 5.95 -7.91 -14.36
C ASP A 65 6.84 -8.21 -13.14
N ASP A 66 7.09 -7.19 -12.30
CA ASP A 66 7.91 -7.29 -11.10
C ASP A 66 7.20 -6.69 -9.89
N TYR A 67 7.51 -7.23 -8.70
CA TYR A 67 6.99 -6.74 -7.42
C TYR A 67 8.07 -6.76 -6.33
N LEU A 68 8.20 -5.66 -5.61
CA LEU A 68 9.09 -5.52 -4.47
C LEU A 68 8.31 -5.04 -3.24
N ASN A 69 8.65 -5.59 -2.07
CA ASN A 69 8.12 -5.16 -0.79
C ASN A 69 9.27 -5.02 0.22
N THR A 70 9.31 -3.87 0.91
CA THR A 70 10.35 -3.54 1.88
C THR A 70 9.71 -3.06 3.18
N LEU A 71 10.27 -3.48 4.31
CA LEU A 71 9.88 -3.01 5.65
C LEU A 71 11.00 -2.15 6.23
N LEU A 72 10.64 -0.96 6.71
CA LEU A 72 11.54 -0.01 7.34
C LEU A 72 11.00 0.38 8.72
N TRP A 73 11.87 0.50 9.71
CA TRP A 73 11.53 1.07 11.02
C TRP A 73 11.84 2.55 10.99
N LEU A 74 10.81 3.38 11.18
CA LEU A 74 10.90 4.83 11.11
C LEU A 74 10.23 5.44 12.35
N PRO A 75 10.73 6.58 12.84
CA PRO A 75 10.02 7.37 13.83
C PRO A 75 8.77 8.02 13.22
N ASP A 76 7.79 8.37 14.07
CA ASP A 76 6.50 8.90 13.63
C ASP A 76 6.63 10.20 12.82
N ASP A 77 7.58 11.07 13.19
CA ASP A 77 7.86 12.32 12.49
C ASP A 77 8.36 12.10 11.05
N ALA A 78 9.14 11.05 10.80
CA ALA A 78 9.56 10.66 9.47
C ALA A 78 8.39 10.12 8.63
N VAL A 79 7.47 9.35 9.23
CA VAL A 79 6.25 8.89 8.56
C VAL A 79 5.37 10.08 8.17
N ASP A 80 5.19 11.03 9.07
CA ASP A 80 4.43 12.25 8.82
C ASP A 80 5.10 13.12 7.74
N ALA A 81 6.43 13.22 7.74
CA ALA A 81 7.17 13.92 6.69
C ALA A 81 6.98 13.27 5.32
N ILE A 82 6.96 11.93 5.22
CA ILE A 82 6.66 11.22 3.96
C ILE A 82 5.25 11.58 3.51
N ARG A 83 4.25 11.54 4.39
CA ARG A 83 2.86 11.89 4.09
C ARG A 83 2.73 13.32 3.58
N ALA A 84 3.40 14.28 4.23
CA ALA A 84 3.36 15.69 3.86
C ALA A 84 4.02 15.96 2.50
N ASN A 85 5.14 15.29 2.21
CA ASN A 85 5.91 15.51 0.99
C ASN A 85 5.38 14.75 -0.23
N ASN A 86 4.67 13.64 -0.02
CA ASN A 86 4.07 12.83 -1.08
C ASN A 86 2.56 13.01 -1.10
N GLY A 87 2.13 14.21 -0.70
CA GLY A 87 0.74 14.57 -0.46
C GLY A 87 -0.18 13.90 -1.46
N LEU A 88 -1.15 13.16 -0.93
CA LEU A 88 -2.30 12.68 -1.67
C LEU A 88 -2.88 13.89 -2.41
N ALA A 89 -2.58 14.04 -3.70
CA ALA A 89 -3.23 15.05 -4.52
C ALA A 89 -4.74 14.80 -4.38
N VAL A 90 -5.42 15.74 -3.73
CA VAL A 90 -6.87 15.76 -3.58
C VAL A 90 -7.51 15.90 -4.95
#